data_AF-A0A966YV55-F1
#
_entry.id   AF-A0A966YV55-F1
#
_cell.length_a   1.000
_cell.length_b   1.000
_cell.length_c   1.000
_cell.angle_alpha   90.00
_cell.angle_beta   90.00
_cell.angle_gamma   90.00
#
_symmetry.space_group_name_H-M   'P 1'
#
loop_
_entity.id
_entity.type
_entity.pdbx_description
1 polymer ?
#
loop_
_entity_poly.entity_id
_entity_poly.type
_entity_poly.pdbx_seq_one_letter_code
_entity_poly.pdbx_strand_id
1 'polypeptide(L)'
;MAFNQSTGPPANARQLARLLELLQKAGHDDFRSARGPMGFTQRQGNGKFTRAEADALIANLEGDEHDPTAPSQTQPSVRLTNDERAVQSMPSGVLADELQRRGWIVMEP
;
A
#
# COMPACT_ATOMS: atom_id res chain seq x y z
N MET A 1 -6.80 -14.34 20.62
CA MET A 1 -6.41 -13.51 19.46
C MET A 1 -5.01 -13.94 19.02
N ALA A 2 -4.84 -14.56 17.84
CA ALA A 2 -3.54 -15.06 17.37
C ALA A 2 -3.08 -14.28 16.13
N PHE A 3 -2.29 -13.22 16.33
CA PHE A 3 -1.90 -12.26 15.29
C PHE A 3 -0.64 -12.62 14.49
N ASN A 4 -0.09 -13.84 14.61
CA ASN A 4 1.16 -14.19 13.90
C ASN A 4 1.33 -15.69 13.59
N GLN A 5 0.26 -16.49 13.61
CA GLN A 5 0.34 -17.86 13.11
C GLN A 5 0.21 -17.80 11.58
N SER A 6 1.27 -18.13 10.85
CA SER A 6 1.21 -18.30 9.40
C SER A 6 0.32 -19.50 9.10
N THR A 7 -0.95 -19.22 8.79
CA THR A 7 -1.96 -20.24 8.48
C THR A 7 -1.70 -20.78 7.07
N GLY A 8 -0.74 -21.69 6.92
CA GLY A 8 -0.58 -22.43 5.67
C GLY A 8 0.84 -22.88 5.34
N PRO A 9 0.97 -23.71 4.29
CA PRO A 9 2.26 -24.16 3.79
C PRO A 9 3.10 -22.98 3.28
N PRO A 10 4.43 -23.09 3.34
CA PRO A 10 5.33 -22.07 2.80
C PRO A 10 5.13 -21.91 1.28
N ALA A 11 5.42 -20.72 0.76
CA ALA A 11 5.41 -20.46 -0.67
C ALA A 11 6.46 -21.30 -1.39
N ASN A 12 6.14 -21.72 -2.62
CA ASN A 12 7.08 -22.44 -3.48
C ASN A 12 8.14 -21.49 -4.04
N ALA A 13 9.35 -22.00 -4.32
CA ALA A 13 10.44 -21.25 -4.95
C ALA A 13 10.01 -20.56 -6.26
N ARG A 14 9.15 -21.20 -7.07
CA ARG A 14 8.59 -20.58 -8.28
C ARG A 14 7.73 -19.36 -7.99
N GLN A 15 6.90 -19.42 -6.94
CA GLN A 15 6.06 -18.29 -6.53
C GLN A 15 6.91 -17.13 -6.02
N LEU A 16 7.94 -17.42 -5.21
CA LEU A 16 8.86 -16.40 -4.72
C LEU A 16 9.67 -15.75 -5.85
N ALA A 17 10.13 -16.54 -6.82
CA ALA A 17 10.83 -16.01 -8.01
C ALA A 17 9.91 -15.10 -8.84
N ARG A 18 8.65 -15.53 -9.07
CA ARG A 18 7.67 -14.73 -9.80
C ARG A 18 7.33 -13.43 -9.07
N LEU A 19 7.13 -13.50 -7.76
CA LEU A 19 6.85 -12.34 -6.92
C LEU A 19 8.03 -11.35 -6.97
N LEU A 20 9.27 -11.83 -6.90
CA LEU A 20 10.47 -11.00 -6.99
C LEU A 20 10.60 -10.32 -8.37
N GLU A 21 10.30 -11.04 -9.45
CA GLU A 21 10.27 -10.47 -10.81
C GLU A 21 9.26 -9.32 -10.93
N LEU A 22 8.04 -9.50 -10.41
CA LEU A 22 6.99 -8.49 -10.42
C LEU A 22 7.36 -7.27 -9.56
N LEU A 23 7.98 -7.50 -8.39
CA LEU A 23 8.47 -6.42 -7.55
C LEU A 23 9.57 -5.60 -8.23
N GLN A 24 10.48 -6.25 -8.97
CA GLN A 24 11.51 -5.55 -9.74
C GLN A 24 10.91 -4.71 -10.88
N LYS A 25 9.88 -5.21 -11.57
CA LYS A 25 9.13 -4.42 -12.55
C LYS A 25 8.44 -3.22 -11.93
N ALA A 26 7.93 -3.37 -10.70
CA ALA A 26 7.38 -2.28 -9.91
C ALA A 26 8.44 -1.31 -9.34
N GLY A 27 9.73 -1.55 -9.58
CA GLY A 27 10.83 -0.68 -9.15
C GLY A 27 11.44 -1.01 -7.79
N HIS A 28 11.23 -2.22 -7.26
CA HIS A 28 11.82 -2.69 -6.00
C HIS A 28 12.93 -3.72 -6.24
N ASP A 29 14.10 -3.51 -5.66
CA ASP A 29 15.24 -4.42 -5.82
C ASP A 29 15.01 -5.80 -5.16
N ASP A 30 14.40 -5.81 -3.98
CA ASP A 30 14.16 -6.99 -3.17
C ASP A 30 12.91 -6.88 -2.25
N PHE A 31 12.56 -7.97 -1.57
CA PHE A 31 11.43 -7.99 -0.63
C PHE A 31 11.59 -7.00 0.54
N ARG A 32 12.83 -6.64 0.89
CA ARG A 32 13.11 -5.68 1.96
C ARG A 32 12.86 -4.25 1.51
N SER A 33 13.23 -3.90 0.28
CA SER A 33 12.93 -2.63 -0.37
C SER A 33 11.42 -2.47 -0.56
N ALA A 34 10.75 -3.53 -1.00
CA ALA A 34 9.29 -3.57 -1.13
C ALA A 34 8.55 -3.49 0.22
N ARG A 35 9.22 -3.77 1.36
CA ARG A 35 8.57 -3.87 2.67
C ARG A 35 7.77 -2.63 3.07
N GLY A 36 8.39 -1.46 2.99
CA GLY A 36 7.75 -0.20 3.33
C GLY A 36 6.60 0.13 2.38
N PRO A 37 6.86 0.27 1.08
CA PRO A 37 5.84 0.66 0.11
C PRO A 37 4.69 -0.35 -0.03
N MET A 38 4.98 -1.66 0.01
CA MET A 38 3.98 -2.72 -0.10
C MET A 38 3.36 -3.15 1.25
N GLY A 39 3.78 -2.56 2.37
CA GLY A 39 3.27 -2.89 3.70
C GLY A 39 3.58 -4.31 4.18
N PHE A 40 4.65 -4.94 3.70
CA PHE A 40 4.99 -6.31 4.08
C PHE A 40 5.37 -6.44 5.57
N THR A 41 4.95 -7.55 6.18
CA THR A 41 5.31 -7.90 7.57
C THR A 41 6.80 -8.25 7.71
N GLN A 42 7.37 -8.26 8.94
CA GLN A 42 8.80 -8.60 9.17
C GLN A 42 9.22 -9.92 8.53
N ARG A 43 8.33 -10.89 8.61
CA ARG A 43 8.51 -12.22 8.03
C ARG A 43 8.59 -12.14 6.49
N GLN A 44 7.65 -11.47 5.85
CA GLN A 44 7.56 -11.31 4.41
C GLN A 44 8.72 -10.50 3.82
N GLY A 45 9.15 -9.44 4.50
CA GLY A 45 10.35 -8.68 4.11
C GLY A 45 11.66 -9.52 4.16
N ASN A 46 11.65 -10.64 4.88
CA ASN A 46 12.73 -11.63 4.87
C ASN A 46 12.48 -12.78 3.86
N GLY A 47 11.56 -12.60 2.90
CA GLY A 47 11.23 -13.59 1.86
C GLY A 47 10.38 -14.76 2.33
N LYS A 48 9.84 -14.72 3.55
CA LYS A 48 9.04 -15.83 4.13
C LYS A 48 7.54 -15.58 3.94
N PHE A 49 7.02 -16.07 2.82
CA PHE A 49 5.60 -16.03 2.46
C PHE A 49 4.95 -17.41 2.62
N THR A 50 3.65 -17.44 2.91
CA THR A 50 2.84 -18.64 2.70
C THR A 50 2.42 -18.74 1.23
N ARG A 51 2.01 -19.92 0.80
CA ARG A 51 1.51 -20.14 -0.57
C ARG A 51 0.38 -19.17 -0.93
N ALA A 52 -0.61 -19.05 -0.05
CA ALA A 52 -1.78 -18.19 -0.26
C ALA A 52 -1.40 -16.70 -0.29
N GLU A 53 -0.45 -16.27 0.56
CA GLU A 53 0.05 -14.89 0.54
C GLU A 53 0.77 -14.56 -0.76
N ALA A 54 1.62 -15.48 -1.24
CA ALA A 54 2.34 -15.28 -2.49
C ALA A 54 1.38 -15.23 -3.69
N ASP A 55 0.40 -16.13 -3.76
CA ASP A 55 -0.60 -16.14 -4.84
C ASP A 55 -1.44 -14.85 -4.86
N ALA A 56 -1.87 -14.35 -3.70
CA ALA A 56 -2.63 -13.10 -3.60
C ALA A 56 -1.80 -11.88 -4.05
N LEU A 57 -0.52 -11.82 -3.65
CA LEU A 57 0.37 -10.71 -4.04
C LEU A 57 0.71 -10.73 -5.53
N ILE A 58 0.95 -11.91 -6.10
CA ILE A 58 1.17 -12.07 -7.54
C ILE A 58 -0.05 -11.57 -8.32
N ALA A 59 -1.26 -12.00 -7.93
CA ALA A 59 -2.49 -11.58 -8.59
C ALA A 59 -2.72 -10.05 -8.51
N ASN A 60 -2.41 -9.42 -7.37
CA ASN A 60 -2.50 -7.96 -7.25
C ASN A 60 -1.50 -7.23 -8.15
N LEU A 61 -0.23 -7.66 -8.16
CA LEU A 61 0.81 -7.02 -8.97
C LEU A 61 0.57 -7.21 -10.48
N GLU A 62 0.12 -8.40 -10.90
CA GLU A 62 -0.25 -8.66 -12.30
C GLU A 62 -1.53 -7.90 -12.71
N GLY A 63 -2.45 -7.66 -11.79
CA GLY A 63 -3.64 -6.85 -12.00
C GLY A 63 -3.33 -5.36 -12.17
N ASP A 64 -2.44 -4.81 -11.34
CA ASP A 64 -1.95 -3.42 -11.48
C ASP A 64 -1.16 -3.22 -12.79
N GLU A 65 -0.43 -4.22 -13.29
CA GLU A 65 0.26 -4.13 -14.59
C GLU A 65 -0.72 -4.08 -15.79
N HIS A 66 -1.96 -4.55 -15.65
CA HIS A 66 -2.90 -4.69 -16.77
C HIS A 66 -3.91 -3.55 -16.93
N ASP A 67 -4.06 -2.67 -15.93
CA ASP A 67 -5.03 -1.57 -15.98
C ASP A 67 -4.37 -0.21 -15.64
N PRO A 68 -4.05 0.63 -16.64
CA PRO A 68 -3.49 1.97 -16.40
C PRO A 68 -4.53 2.97 -15.85
N THR A 69 -5.75 2.54 -15.53
CA THR A 69 -6.89 3.39 -15.12
C THR A 69 -7.58 2.93 -13.83
N ALA A 70 -7.26 1.75 -13.32
CA ALA A 70 -7.80 1.25 -12.07
C ALA A 70 -7.08 1.90 -10.87
N PRO A 71 -7.81 2.36 -9.83
CA PRO A 71 -7.15 2.90 -8.65
C PRO A 71 -6.39 1.77 -7.94
N SER A 72 -5.05 1.82 -7.99
CA SER A 72 -4.13 1.00 -7.20
C SER A 72 -4.57 1.00 -5.73
N GLN A 73 -5.10 -0.12 -5.25
CA GLN A 73 -5.43 -0.30 -3.84
C GLN A 73 -4.48 -1.30 -3.20
N THR A 74 -3.21 -0.93 -3.02
CA THR A 74 -2.42 -1.40 -1.87
C THR A 74 -1.25 -0.45 -1.56
N GLN A 75 -1.55 0.79 -1.17
CA GLN A 75 -0.63 1.53 -0.31
C GLN A 75 -1.16 1.39 1.12
N PRO A 76 -0.32 1.23 2.17
CA PRO A 76 -0.65 1.81 3.45
C PRO A 76 -0.48 3.32 3.29
N SER A 77 -1.33 3.95 2.48
CA SER A 77 -1.76 5.30 2.81
C SER A 77 -2.22 5.18 4.26
N VAL A 78 -1.70 6.05 5.14
CA VAL A 78 -2.36 6.31 6.42
C VAL A 78 -3.84 6.28 6.09
N ARG A 79 -4.61 5.31 6.61
CA ARG A 79 -6.00 5.15 6.21
C ARG A 79 -6.70 6.40 6.71
N LEU A 80 -6.70 7.43 5.87
CA LEU A 80 -7.35 8.69 6.11
C LEU A 80 -8.78 8.28 6.39
N THR A 81 -9.24 8.63 7.58
CA THR A 81 -10.64 8.50 7.93
C THR A 81 -11.48 9.18 6.85
N ASN A 82 -12.76 8.82 6.75
CA ASN A 82 -13.63 9.40 5.73
C ASN A 82 -13.62 10.95 5.82
N ASP A 83 -13.49 11.48 7.02
CA ASP A 83 -13.30 12.90 7.31
C ASP A 83 -12.01 13.47 6.72
N GLU A 84 -10.86 12.82 6.92
CA GLU A 84 -9.60 13.28 6.37
C GLU A 84 -9.57 13.26 4.83
N ARG A 85 -10.22 12.27 4.21
CA ARG A 85 -10.37 12.22 2.74
C ARG A 85 -11.26 13.34 2.22
N ALA A 86 -12.34 13.64 2.95
CA ALA A 86 -13.23 14.74 2.61
C ALA A 86 -12.47 16.08 2.67
N VAL A 87 -11.69 16.32 3.72
CA VAL A 87 -10.86 17.54 3.86
C VAL A 87 -9.82 17.65 2.76
N GLN A 88 -9.16 16.56 2.37
CA GLN A 88 -8.16 16.58 1.30
C GLN A 88 -8.75 16.86 -0.08
N SER A 89 -10.01 16.47 -0.31
CA SER A 89 -10.73 16.73 -1.56
C SER A 89 -11.25 18.16 -1.69
N MET A 90 -11.25 18.94 -0.59
CA MET A 90 -11.74 20.31 -0.60
C MET A 90 -10.73 21.26 -1.25
N PRO A 91 -11.19 22.21 -2.09
CA PRO A 91 -10.32 23.27 -2.61
C PRO A 91 -9.70 24.10 -1.48
N SER A 92 -8.42 24.44 -1.61
CA SER A 92 -7.67 25.20 -0.60
C SER A 92 -8.31 26.55 -0.24
N GLY A 93 -8.90 27.25 -1.21
CA GLY A 93 -9.61 28.50 -0.96
C GLY A 93 -10.84 28.36 -0.08
N VAL A 94 -11.58 27.25 -0.20
CA VAL A 94 -12.75 26.96 0.64
C VAL A 94 -12.31 26.61 2.06
N LEU A 95 -11.23 25.84 2.18
CA LEU A 95 -10.63 25.51 3.48
C LEU A 95 -10.09 26.76 4.19
N ALA A 96 -9.48 27.67 3.44
CA ALA A 96 -8.95 28.93 3.98
C ALA A 96 -10.07 29.85 4.50
N ASP A 97 -11.17 30.02 3.75
CA ASP A 97 -12.33 30.83 4.17
C ASP A 97 -12.96 30.27 5.46
N GLU A 98 -13.10 28.93 5.55
CA GLU A 98 -13.66 28.27 6.73
C GLU A 98 -12.77 28.41 7.96
N LEU A 99 -11.44 28.28 7.81
CA LEU A 99 -10.49 28.52 8.90
C LEU A 99 -10.56 29.97 9.38
N GLN A 100 -10.65 30.94 8.46
CA GLN A 100 -10.77 32.35 8.81
C GLN A 100 -12.10 32.68 9.51
N ARG A 101 -13.23 32.12 9.06
CA ARG A 101 -14.53 32.25 9.75
C ARG A 101 -14.50 31.71 11.18
N ARG A 102 -13.70 30.67 11.42
CA ARG A 102 -13.48 30.09 12.76
C ARG A 102 -12.46 30.85 13.59
N GLY A 103 -11.98 32.00 13.11
CA GLY A 103 -11.06 32.88 13.82
C GLY A 103 -9.59 32.50 13.70
N TRP A 104 -9.23 31.59 12.77
CA TRP A 104 -7.85 31.23 12.50
C TRP A 104 -7.26 32.13 11.41
N ILE A 105 -5.97 32.46 11.52
CA ILE A 105 -5.26 33.23 10.49
C ILE A 105 -4.58 32.24 9.54
N VAL A 106 -4.92 32.31 8.26
CA VAL A 106 -4.32 31.47 7.20
C VAL A 106 -3.28 32.31 6.45
N MET A 107 -2.07 31.78 6.32
CA MET A 107 -0.98 32.37 5.53
C MET A 107 -0.73 31.45 4.33
N GLU A 108 -0.56 32.01 3.14
CA GLU A 108 -0.05 31.24 2.01
C GLU A 108 1.42 30.87 2.27
N PRO A 109 1.85 29.64 1.92
CA PRO A 109 3.21 29.15 2.18
C PRO A 109 4.27 29.88 1.35
#